data_AF-A0A4Q8BF08-F1
#
_entry.id   AF-A0A4Q8BF08-F1
#
_cell.length_a   1.000
_cell.length_b   1.000
_cell.length_c   1.000
_cell.angle_alpha   90.00
_cell.angle_beta   90.00
_cell.angle_gamma   90.00
#
_symmetry.space_group_name_H-M   'P 1'
#
loop_
_entity.id
_entity.type
_entity.pdbx_description
1 polymer ?
#
loop_
_entity_poly.entity_id
_entity_poly.type
_entity_poly.pdbx_seq_one_letter_code
_entity_poly.pdbx_strand_id
1 'polypeptide(L)' 'MRRVDGRTHNAGMSEPAESFTDEEYAFLRHVRFGELPPRVGPDERVEFTETEPRRDRPEPAGSPDEWNLRLGPGG' A
#
# COMPACT_ATOMS: atom_id res chain seq x y z
N MET A 1 -17.10 26.10 -20.65
CA MET A 1 -16.66 24.72 -20.35
C MET A 1 -15.36 24.80 -19.54
N ARG A 2 -15.41 24.51 -18.24
CA ARG A 2 -14.24 24.55 -17.33
C ARG A 2 -13.93 23.10 -16.96
N ARG A 3 -12.82 22.55 -17.43
CA ARG A 3 -12.29 21.29 -16.90
C ARG A 3 -11.48 21.65 -15.65
N VAL A 4 -11.90 21.08 -14.53
CA VAL A 4 -11.15 21.12 -13.28
C VAL A 4 -10.23 19.91 -13.35
N ASP A 5 -8.97 20.13 -13.72
CA ASP A 5 -7.96 19.07 -13.65
C ASP A 5 -7.66 18.82 -12.18
N GLY A 6 -8.19 17.70 -11.71
CA GLY A 6 -8.01 17.23 -10.36
C GLY A 6 -6.58 16.78 -10.11
N ARG A 7 -6.13 17.06 -8.88
CA ARG A 7 -5.10 16.33 -8.13
C ARG A 7 -3.65 16.54 -8.59
N THR A 8 -3.02 17.51 -7.94
CA THR A 8 -1.65 17.38 -7.40
C THR A 8 -1.56 18.02 -6.02
N HIS A 9 -2.22 17.42 -5.02
CA HIS A 9 -1.89 17.67 -3.61
C HIS A 9 -0.60 16.92 -3.25
N ASN A 10 0.52 17.26 -3.90
CA ASN A 10 1.89 16.88 -3.51
C ASN A 10 2.95 17.62 -4.35
N ALA A 11 2.68 18.85 -4.79
CA ALA A 11 3.64 19.67 -5.54
C ALA A 11 4.70 20.36 -4.64
N GLY A 12 4.82 19.96 -3.36
CA GLY A 12 5.66 20.64 -2.37
C GLY A 12 6.91 19.88 -1.91
N MET A 13 7.11 18.62 -2.33
CA MET A 13 8.33 17.85 -2.06
C MET A 13 9.05 17.55 -3.37
N SER A 14 9.39 18.61 -4.12
CA SER A 14 10.31 18.50 -5.24
C SER A 14 11.73 18.81 -4.76
N GLU A 15 12.22 18.01 -3.81
CA GLU A 15 13.64 17.66 -3.86
C GLU A 15 13.80 16.85 -5.15
N PRO A 16 14.83 17.09 -5.99
CA PRO A 16 15.16 16.12 -7.02
C PRO A 16 15.49 14.82 -6.29
N ALA A 17 14.57 13.85 -6.30
CA ALA A 17 14.94 12.50 -5.93
C ALA A 17 16.02 12.13 -6.93
N GLU A 18 17.28 12.10 -6.49
CA GLU A 18 18.36 11.48 -7.25
C GLU A 18 17.83 10.12 -7.68
N SER A 19 17.57 9.98 -8.98
CA SER A 19 17.02 8.77 -9.53
C SER A 19 18.17 7.79 -9.65
N PHE A 20 18.26 6.86 -8.71
CA PHE A 20 19.22 5.76 -8.79
C PHE A 20 18.90 4.86 -9.98
N THR A 21 19.94 4.24 -10.52
CA THR A 21 19.85 3.14 -11.49
C THR A 21 19.28 1.88 -10.82
N ASP A 22 18.82 0.93 -11.63
CA ASP A 22 18.31 -0.36 -11.12
C ASP A 22 19.36 -1.15 -10.32
N GLU A 23 20.63 -1.00 -10.70
CA GLU A 23 21.78 -1.63 -10.03
C GLU A 23 22.03 -0.99 -8.65
N GLU A 24 22.03 0.34 -8.57
CA GLU A 24 22.15 1.05 -7.29
C GLU A 24 20.97 0.73 -6.37
N TYR A 25 19.75 0.66 -6.90
CA TYR A 25 18.62 0.20 -6.12
C TYR A 25 18.76 -1.26 -5.68
N ALA A 26 19.31 -2.14 -6.52
CA ALA A 26 19.59 -3.52 -6.14
C ALA A 26 20.57 -3.60 -4.97
N PHE A 27 21.66 -2.82 -5.04
CA PHE A 27 22.64 -2.70 -3.96
C PHE A 27 22.00 -2.19 -2.66
N LEU A 28 21.24 -1.09 -2.73
CA LEU A 28 20.58 -0.51 -1.55
C LEU A 28 19.55 -1.47 -0.93
N ARG A 29 18.79 -2.19 -1.76
CA ARG A 29 17.88 -3.24 -1.29
C ARG A 29 18.64 -4.36 -0.59
N HIS A 30 19.75 -4.82 -1.15
CA HIS A 30 20.59 -5.86 -0.54
C HIS A 30 21.18 -5.39 0.81
N VAL A 31 21.72 -4.17 0.90
CA VAL A 31 22.24 -3.65 2.17
C VAL A 31 21.15 -3.56 3.23
N ARG A 32 19.92 -3.19 2.84
CA ARG A 32 18.80 -3.01 3.77
C ARG A 32 18.15 -4.33 4.20
N PHE A 33 18.00 -5.28 3.29
CA PHE A 33 17.17 -6.48 3.48
C PHE A 33 17.92 -7.80 3.33
N GLY A 34 19.18 -7.76 2.88
CA GLY A 34 19.96 -8.94 2.53
C GLY A 34 19.51 -9.58 1.22
N GLU A 35 19.81 -10.87 1.09
CA GLU A 35 19.41 -11.69 -0.06
C GLU A 35 17.93 -12.04 -0.04
N LEU A 36 17.33 -12.15 -1.22
CA LEU A 36 15.97 -12.64 -1.35
C LEU A 36 15.93 -14.13 -0.95
N PRO A 37 14.96 -14.56 -0.13
CA PRO A 37 14.77 -15.98 0.13
C PRO A 37 14.55 -16.78 -1.16
N PRO A 38 14.92 -18.07 -1.20
CA PRO A 38 14.64 -18.93 -2.34
C PRO A 38 13.14 -18.90 -2.70
N ARG A 39 12.86 -18.95 -4.00
CA ARG A 39 11.48 -19.02 -4.48
C ARG A 39 10.86 -20.34 -4.04
N VAL A 40 9.74 -20.25 -3.33
CA VAL A 40 8.91 -21.41 -2.95
C VAL A 40 8.05 -21.86 -4.15
N GLY A 41 8.18 -23.13 -4.53
CA GLY A 41 7.39 -23.74 -5.60
C GLY A 41 5.91 -23.88 -5.21
N PRO A 42 4.97 -24.00 -6.17
CA PRO A 42 3.56 -24.22 -5.84
C PRO A 42 3.32 -25.45 -4.95
N ASP A 43 4.05 -26.54 -5.20
CA ASP A 43 3.92 -27.81 -4.48
C ASP A 43 4.50 -27.78 -3.06
N GLU A 44 5.31 -26.78 -2.73
CA GLU A 44 5.90 -26.57 -1.40
C GLU A 44 5.05 -25.67 -0.51
N ARG A 45 3.95 -25.11 -1.04
CA ARG A 45 3.04 -24.24 -0.29
C ARG A 45 2.15 -25.06 0.61
N VAL A 46 1.82 -24.52 1.79
CA VAL A 46 0.89 -25.12 2.75
C VAL A 46 -0.42 -24.34 2.74
N GLU A 47 -1.54 -25.06 2.75
CA GLU A 47 -2.86 -24.45 2.89
C GLU A 47 -3.01 -23.83 4.28
N PHE A 48 -3.44 -22.57 4.32
CA PHE A 48 -3.73 -21.87 5.57
C PHE A 48 -5.12 -21.23 5.48
N THR A 49 -5.87 -21.33 6.56
CA THR A 49 -7.15 -20.65 6.71
C THR A 49 -6.99 -19.49 7.68
N GLU A 50 -7.49 -18.31 7.30
CA GLU A 50 -7.55 -17.19 8.21
C GLU A 50 -8.41 -17.57 9.43
N THR A 51 -7.88 -17.33 10.62
CA THR A 51 -8.58 -17.64 11.88
C THR A 51 -9.12 -16.39 12.54
N GLU A 52 -8.57 -15.22 12.19
CA GLU A 52 -9.08 -13.95 12.67
C GLU A 52 -10.40 -13.62 11.96
N PRO A 53 -11.38 -13.07 12.70
CA PRO A 53 -12.56 -12.50 12.07
C PRO A 53 -12.15 -11.45 11.04
N ARG A 54 -12.83 -11.47 9.89
CA ARG A 54 -12.60 -10.47 8.85
C ARG A 54 -12.79 -9.07 9.41
N ARG A 55 -11.76 -8.23 9.28
CA ARG A 55 -11.87 -6.79 9.56
C ARG A 55 -12.58 -6.13 8.40
N ASP A 56 -13.91 -6.12 8.44
CA ASP A 56 -14.74 -5.38 7.48
C ASP A 56 -14.56 -3.86 7.59
N ARG A 57 -13.86 -3.41 8.65
CA ARG A 57 -13.74 -2.00 9.01
C ARG A 57 -12.40 -1.72 9.72
N PRO A 58 -11.71 -0.61 9.41
CA PRO A 58 -10.47 -0.24 10.08
C PRO A 58 -10.74 0.28 11.49
N GLU A 59 -9.93 -0.12 12.48
CA GLU A 59 -10.01 0.46 13.83
C GLU A 59 -9.10 1.71 13.95
N PRO A 60 -9.54 2.80 14.61
CA PRO A 60 -10.89 3.01 15.15
C PRO A 60 -11.86 3.45 14.05
N ALA A 61 -12.96 2.71 13.91
CA ALA A 61 -13.97 3.02 12.90
C ALA A 61 -15.07 3.96 13.39
N GLY A 62 -15.10 4.21 14.69
CA GLY A 62 -16.27 4.80 15.34
C GLY A 62 -17.51 3.91 15.26
N SER A 63 -18.66 4.49 15.53
CA SER A 63 -19.96 3.82 15.44
C SER A 63 -20.31 3.43 13.99
N PRO A 64 -21.26 2.49 13.78
CA PRO A 64 -21.80 2.19 12.46
C PRO A 64 -22.17 3.43 11.65
N ASP A 65 -22.84 4.39 12.30
CA ASP A 65 -23.33 5.62 11.71
C ASP A 65 -22.20 6.60 11.33
N GLU A 66 -21.21 6.79 12.22
CA GLU A 66 -20.06 7.67 11.95
C GLU A 66 -19.30 7.24 10.69
N TRP A 67 -19.13 5.94 10.51
CA TRP A 67 -18.51 5.40 9.32
C TRP A 67 -19.37 5.51 8.06
N ASN A 68 -20.69 5.28 8.18
CA ASN A 68 -21.61 5.46 7.06
C ASN A 68 -21.62 6.91 6.59
N LEU A 69 -21.58 7.87 7.52
CA LEU A 69 -21.45 9.30 7.23
C LEU A 69 -20.12 9.64 6.54
N ARG A 70 -19.02 8.94 6.90
CA ARG A 70 -17.71 9.11 6.26
C ARG A 70 -17.71 8.71 4.78
N LEU A 71 -18.46 7.66 4.41
CA LEU A 71 -18.51 7.16 3.03
C LEU A 71 -19.47 7.96 2.13
N GLY A 72 -20.34 8.77 2.72
CA GLY A 72 -21.35 9.55 1.99
C GLY A 72 -22.47 8.68 1.41
N PRO A 73 -23.55 9.30 0.90
CA PRO A 73 -24.66 8.57 0.27
C PRO A 73 -24.23 8.08 -1.11
N GLY A 74 -23.55 6.93 -1.16
CA GLY A 74 -23.15 6.30 -2.42
C GLY A 74 -22.06 5.24 -2.29
N GLY A 75 -22.05 4.50 -1.17
CA GLY A 75 -21.11 3.40 -0.93
C GLY A 75 -21.06 2.39 -2.08
#